data_AF-A0A969HZZ1-F1
#
_entry.id   AF-A0A969HZZ1-F1
#
_cell.length_a   1.000
_cell.length_b   1.000
_cell.length_c   1.000
_cell.angle_alpha   90.00
_cell.angle_beta   90.00
_cell.angle_gamma   90.00
#
_symmetry.space_group_name_H-M   'P 1'
#
loop_
_entity.id
_entity.type
_entity.pdbx_description
1 polymer ?
#
loop_
_entity_poly.entity_id
_entity_poly.type
_entity_poly.pdbx_seq_one_letter_code
_entity_poly.pdbx_strand_id
1 'polypeptide(L)'
;MPTAEHPGSMAPLARQVQSLRNAGVSMDVLEITGAPKWKYLQTLPRQWKYIALGKPDLVHAHFGYCGMLARCQLQKPLVVSFMGDDLLGEPDDDGRITLYSKVIVQIDRLLARFVDAVIVKSEEMARIVAPVKAHVIPNGVDTERFYPIEPAVARQRLGWSAGKRYILFTGNPAFPRKGFPLAQAITRYVQHHFDEPVELVILWDVLPDHVPLYMNASDVMILPSLFEGSPNVVKEALACNVPVVSGPVGDVSFLLDGVEGCEVCPREEAAMGAAVVRVLQTGQRVAGRAALERKGLDLATVAQRILAVYTDVLQRSC
;
A
#
# COMPACT_ATOMS: atom_id res chain seq x y z
N MET A 1 -10.55 11.27 1.00
CA MET A 1 -10.55 10.46 2.23
C MET A 1 -11.63 9.38 2.09
N PRO A 2 -11.64 8.33 2.92
CA PRO A 2 -12.76 7.39 2.99
C PRO A 2 -14.09 8.12 3.05
N THR A 3 -15.04 7.74 2.20
CA THR A 3 -16.41 8.26 2.22
C THR A 3 -17.37 7.14 2.64
N ALA A 4 -18.60 7.49 3.01
CA ALA A 4 -19.63 6.50 3.32
C ALA A 4 -19.90 5.54 2.13
N GLU A 5 -19.82 6.05 0.90
CA GLU A 5 -20.02 5.28 -0.33
C GLU A 5 -18.78 4.43 -0.72
N HIS A 6 -17.57 4.87 -0.32
CA HIS A 6 -16.32 4.18 -0.62
C HIS A 6 -15.38 4.17 0.60
N PRO A 7 -15.70 3.35 1.62
CA PRO A 7 -15.06 3.42 2.93
C PRO A 7 -13.61 2.88 2.92
N GLY A 8 -13.22 2.12 1.88
CA GLY A 8 -11.85 1.67 1.66
C GLY A 8 -10.98 2.63 0.83
N SER A 9 -11.57 3.63 0.17
CA SER A 9 -10.83 4.53 -0.73
C SER A 9 -9.83 5.40 0.05
N MET A 10 -8.57 5.44 -0.40
CA MET A 10 -7.51 6.23 0.23
C MET A 10 -7.27 5.93 1.73
N ALA A 11 -7.72 4.78 2.25
CA ALA A 11 -7.59 4.42 3.67
C ALA A 11 -6.15 4.47 4.21
N PRO A 12 -5.09 4.08 3.45
CA PRO A 12 -3.72 4.26 3.90
C PRO A 12 -3.32 5.72 4.10
N LEU A 13 -3.72 6.62 3.18
CA LEU A 13 -3.47 8.05 3.30
C LEU A 13 -4.21 8.64 4.51
N ALA A 14 -5.47 8.26 4.70
CA ALA A 14 -6.27 8.72 5.84
C ALA A 14 -5.61 8.34 7.18
N ARG A 15 -5.13 7.10 7.30
CA ARG A 15 -4.40 6.63 8.49
C ARG A 15 -3.10 7.38 8.72
N GLN A 16 -2.36 7.70 7.66
CA GLN A 16 -1.14 8.50 7.78
C GLN A 16 -1.42 9.95 8.20
N VAL A 17 -2.46 10.58 7.67
CA VAL A 17 -2.91 11.90 8.13
C VAL A 17 -3.28 11.83 9.61
N GLN A 18 -4.04 10.81 10.02
CA GLN A 18 -4.42 10.67 11.42
C GLN A 18 -3.20 10.45 12.33
N SER A 19 -2.22 9.65 11.93
CA SER A 19 -1.01 9.41 12.74
C SER A 19 -0.14 10.65 12.88
N LEU A 20 -0.05 11.49 11.85
CA LEU A 20 0.62 12.79 11.92
C LEU A 20 -0.14 13.78 12.83
N ARG A 21 -1.49 13.80 12.81
CA ARG A 21 -2.28 14.60 13.77
C ARG A 21 -2.03 14.16 15.20
N ASN A 22 -2.02 12.85 15.45
CA ASN A 22 -1.74 12.29 16.78
C ASN A 22 -0.31 12.64 17.25
N ALA A 23 0.63 12.81 16.31
CA ALA A 23 1.98 13.27 16.59
C ALA A 23 2.11 14.80 16.74
N GLY A 24 0.99 15.54 16.79
CA GLY A 24 0.96 16.97 17.07
C GLY A 24 0.96 17.88 15.84
N VAL A 25 0.85 17.34 14.62
CA VAL A 25 0.82 18.15 13.39
C VAL A 25 -0.59 18.68 13.15
N SER A 26 -0.75 20.01 13.15
CA SER A 26 -1.96 20.65 12.63
C SER A 26 -1.95 20.57 11.11
N MET A 27 -3.02 20.02 10.52
CA MET A 27 -3.10 19.83 9.06
C MET A 27 -4.48 20.18 8.52
N ASP A 28 -4.47 20.81 7.36
CA ASP A 28 -5.63 20.93 6.49
C ASP A 28 -5.44 20.00 5.28
N VAL A 29 -6.49 19.25 4.94
CA VAL A 29 -6.45 18.30 3.82
C VAL A 29 -7.26 18.85 2.67
N LEU A 30 -6.58 19.18 1.57
CA LEU A 30 -7.22 19.52 0.31
C LEU A 30 -7.35 18.25 -0.54
N GLU A 31 -8.57 17.76 -0.69
CA GLU A 31 -8.85 16.63 -1.56
C GLU A 31 -9.15 17.07 -2.98
N ILE A 32 -8.59 16.34 -3.94
CA ILE A 32 -8.90 16.47 -5.37
C ILE A 32 -9.65 15.22 -5.79
N THR A 33 -10.99 15.27 -5.79
CA THR A 33 -11.86 14.13 -6.12
C THR A 33 -12.76 14.45 -7.32
N GLY A 34 -13.21 13.39 -8.03
CA GLY A 34 -14.32 13.45 -9.00
C GLY A 34 -14.08 14.23 -10.29
N ALA A 35 -12.88 14.78 -10.50
CA ALA A 35 -12.55 15.56 -11.68
C ALA A 35 -11.67 14.75 -12.66
N PRO A 36 -11.93 14.78 -13.98
CA PRO A 36 -10.97 14.25 -14.96
C PRO A 36 -9.63 15.00 -14.83
N LYS A 37 -8.50 14.32 -15.07
CA LYS A 37 -7.14 14.81 -14.77
C LYS A 37 -6.86 16.25 -15.29
N TRP A 38 -7.41 16.65 -16.43
CA TRP A 38 -7.27 18.01 -16.97
C TRP A 38 -7.99 19.10 -16.16
N LYS A 39 -9.05 18.75 -15.43
CA LYS A 39 -9.75 19.66 -14.50
C LYS A 39 -9.01 19.84 -13.18
N TYR A 40 -7.93 19.11 -12.92
CA TYR A 40 -7.15 19.31 -11.70
C TYR A 40 -6.55 20.72 -11.63
N LEU A 41 -6.24 21.35 -12.77
CA LEU A 41 -5.81 22.75 -12.83
C LEU A 41 -6.87 23.73 -12.30
N GLN A 42 -8.15 23.37 -12.31
CA GLN A 42 -9.23 24.19 -11.75
C GLN A 42 -9.17 24.24 -10.21
N THR A 43 -8.37 23.37 -9.58
CA THR A 43 -8.15 23.41 -8.13
C THR A 43 -7.11 24.44 -7.70
N LEU A 44 -6.32 25.00 -8.63
CA LEU A 44 -5.25 25.96 -8.33
C LEU A 44 -5.74 27.21 -7.58
N PRO A 45 -6.85 27.88 -7.96
CA PRO A 45 -7.34 29.03 -7.20
C PRO A 45 -7.72 28.67 -5.77
N ARG A 46 -8.31 27.47 -5.56
CA ARG A 46 -8.64 26.96 -4.23
C ARG A 46 -7.38 26.66 -3.44
N GLN A 47 -6.40 25.97 -4.03
CA GLN A 47 -5.11 25.69 -3.41
C GLN A 47 -4.40 26.98 -2.97
N TRP A 48 -4.30 27.98 -3.85
CA TRP A 48 -3.70 29.28 -3.52
C TRP A 48 -4.45 29.99 -2.40
N LYS A 49 -5.80 29.96 -2.42
CA LYS A 49 -6.61 30.51 -1.33
C LYS A 49 -6.35 29.80 0.00
N TYR A 50 -6.25 28.47 0.01
CA TYR A 50 -5.95 27.70 1.23
C TYR A 50 -4.56 28.02 1.77
N ILE A 51 -3.55 28.12 0.90
CA ILE A 51 -2.18 28.48 1.31
C ILE A 51 -2.14 29.91 1.84
N ALA A 52 -2.81 30.85 1.17
CA ALA A 52 -2.83 32.26 1.57
C ALA A 52 -3.57 32.49 2.90
N LEU A 53 -4.70 31.81 3.13
CA LEU A 53 -5.51 31.97 4.33
C LEU A 53 -5.00 31.14 5.51
N GLY A 54 -4.67 29.87 5.26
CA GLY A 54 -4.22 28.93 6.29
C GLY A 54 -2.80 29.17 6.75
N LYS A 55 -2.00 29.89 5.95
CA LYS A 55 -0.58 30.19 6.20
C LYS A 55 0.22 28.97 6.68
N PRO A 56 0.16 27.82 5.98
CA PRO A 56 0.84 26.61 6.42
C PRO A 56 2.36 26.82 6.44
N ASP A 57 3.07 26.08 7.28
CA ASP A 57 4.54 26.10 7.33
C ASP A 57 5.15 25.40 6.11
N LEU A 58 4.50 24.33 5.63
CA LEU A 58 4.89 23.57 4.44
C LEU A 58 3.67 22.97 3.73
N VAL A 59 3.84 22.56 2.46
CA VAL A 59 2.86 21.80 1.69
C VAL A 59 3.40 20.38 1.47
N HIS A 60 2.60 19.36 1.78
CA HIS A 60 2.93 17.97 1.45
C HIS A 60 1.93 17.41 0.43
N ALA A 61 2.42 17.14 -0.79
CA ALA A 61 1.63 16.53 -1.85
C ALA A 61 1.81 15.01 -1.84
N HIS A 62 0.69 14.28 -1.89
CA HIS A 62 0.69 12.83 -2.09
C HIS A 62 0.30 12.54 -3.53
N PHE A 63 1.14 11.78 -4.24
CA PHE A 63 1.06 11.49 -5.68
C PHE A 63 1.68 12.55 -6.59
N GLY A 64 2.33 12.11 -7.67
CA GLY A 64 3.01 12.97 -8.64
C GLY A 64 2.15 14.11 -9.20
N TYR A 65 0.91 13.83 -9.60
CA TYR A 65 -0.04 14.85 -10.05
C TYR A 65 -0.32 15.93 -9.02
N CYS A 66 -0.53 15.53 -7.76
CA CYS A 66 -0.72 16.49 -6.68
C CYS A 66 0.55 17.32 -6.48
N GLY A 67 1.73 16.71 -6.62
CA GLY A 67 3.02 17.39 -6.59
C GLY A 67 3.18 18.45 -7.67
N MET A 68 2.78 18.16 -8.92
CA MET A 68 2.82 19.13 -10.02
C MET A 68 1.96 20.37 -9.72
N LEU A 69 0.73 20.16 -9.25
CA LEU A 69 -0.17 21.26 -8.85
C LEU A 69 0.37 22.00 -7.63
N ALA A 70 0.86 21.25 -6.64
CA ALA A 70 1.47 21.77 -5.44
C ALA A 70 2.72 22.58 -5.74
N ARG A 71 3.44 22.35 -6.84
CA ARG A 71 4.61 23.15 -7.23
C ARG A 71 4.25 24.51 -7.82
N CYS A 72 3.02 24.71 -8.29
CA CYS A 72 2.57 26.00 -8.81
C CYS A 72 2.53 27.12 -7.75
N GLN A 73 2.57 26.78 -6.46
CA GLN A 73 2.85 27.75 -5.40
C GLN A 73 4.37 27.80 -5.16
N LEU A 74 4.92 29.01 -5.09
CA LEU A 74 6.35 29.24 -4.92
C LEU A 74 6.70 29.83 -3.54
N GLN A 75 5.73 29.86 -2.61
CA GLN A 75 5.86 30.60 -1.35
C GLN A 75 6.23 29.72 -0.16
N LYS A 76 5.83 28.44 -0.20
CA LYS A 76 6.00 27.49 0.90
C LYS A 76 6.87 26.31 0.46
N PRO A 77 7.69 25.76 1.37
CA PRO A 77 8.41 24.52 1.11
C PRO A 77 7.44 23.40 0.71
N LEU A 78 7.87 22.56 -0.22
CA LEU A 78 7.07 21.50 -0.82
C LEU A 78 7.75 20.14 -0.61
N VAL A 79 7.05 19.25 0.09
CA VAL A 79 7.38 17.82 0.18
C VAL A 79 6.47 17.06 -0.79
N VAL A 80 7.03 16.10 -1.54
CA VAL A 80 6.24 15.21 -2.40
C VAL A 80 6.47 13.75 -2.02
N SER A 81 5.39 13.06 -1.65
CA SER A 81 5.34 11.60 -1.52
C SER A 81 4.88 10.98 -2.84
N PHE A 82 5.78 10.31 -3.53
CA PHE A 82 5.41 9.44 -4.65
C PHE A 82 4.87 8.11 -4.10
N MET A 83 3.81 7.57 -4.69
CA MET A 83 3.00 6.50 -4.08
C MET A 83 3.11 5.14 -4.79
N GLY A 84 3.70 5.10 -5.99
CA GLY A 84 3.95 3.85 -6.72
C GLY A 84 3.94 4.07 -8.22
N ASP A 85 2.76 3.93 -8.83
CA ASP A 85 2.51 4.03 -10.27
C ASP A 85 2.82 5.41 -10.87
N ASP A 86 2.89 6.46 -10.06
CA ASP A 86 3.40 7.77 -10.45
C ASP A 86 4.88 7.74 -10.87
N LEU A 87 5.72 6.90 -10.25
CA LEU A 87 7.14 6.74 -10.62
C LEU A 87 7.48 5.42 -11.31
N LEU A 88 6.76 4.35 -10.99
CA LEU A 88 6.99 3.01 -11.55
C LEU A 88 6.24 2.81 -12.88
N GLY A 89 5.24 3.66 -13.13
CA GLY A 89 4.34 3.55 -14.25
C GLY A 89 3.16 2.63 -13.98
N GLU A 90 2.06 2.88 -14.69
CA GLU A 90 0.85 2.08 -14.65
C GLU A 90 0.85 1.14 -15.86
N PRO A 91 0.87 -0.19 -15.65
CA PRO A 91 0.73 -1.14 -16.74
C PRO A 91 -0.71 -1.14 -17.27
N ASP A 92 -0.85 -1.38 -18.57
CA ASP A 92 -2.14 -1.75 -19.17
C ASP A 92 -2.56 -3.17 -18.75
N ASP A 93 -3.72 -3.61 -19.24
CA ASP A 93 -4.28 -4.93 -18.92
C ASP A 93 -3.39 -6.10 -19.40
N ASP A 94 -2.49 -5.85 -20.36
CA ASP A 94 -1.50 -6.80 -20.86
C ASP A 94 -0.17 -6.74 -20.07
N GLY A 95 -0.08 -5.92 -19.04
CA GLY A 95 1.11 -5.76 -18.20
C GLY A 95 2.18 -4.84 -18.81
N ARG A 96 1.89 -4.12 -19.90
CA ARG A 96 2.84 -3.23 -20.57
C ARG A 96 2.71 -1.81 -20.04
N ILE A 97 3.83 -1.17 -19.71
CA ILE A 97 3.81 0.25 -19.34
C ILE A 97 3.53 1.09 -20.59
N THR A 98 2.39 1.80 -20.57
CA THR A 98 1.94 2.64 -21.68
C THR A 98 2.91 3.80 -21.97
N LEU A 99 2.94 4.29 -23.22
CA LEU A 99 3.77 5.46 -23.56
C LEU A 99 3.39 6.69 -22.73
N TYR A 100 2.09 6.90 -22.51
CA TYR A 100 1.59 7.95 -21.65
C TYR A 100 2.16 7.85 -20.23
N SER A 101 2.11 6.66 -19.63
CA SER A 101 2.67 6.43 -18.30
C SER A 101 4.18 6.69 -18.26
N LYS A 102 4.93 6.27 -19.28
CA LYS A 102 6.37 6.57 -19.38
C LYS A 102 6.63 8.09 -19.40
N VAL A 103 5.82 8.86 -20.11
CA VAL A 103 5.94 10.33 -20.14
C VAL A 103 5.66 10.93 -18.76
N ILE A 104 4.59 10.50 -18.09
CA ILE A 104 4.26 10.96 -16.74
C ILE A 104 5.39 10.67 -15.76
N VAL A 105 5.97 9.46 -15.80
CA VAL A 105 7.13 9.10 -14.97
C VAL A 105 8.31 10.07 -15.20
N GLN A 106 8.59 10.47 -16.45
CA GLN A 106 9.66 11.46 -16.71
C GLN A 106 9.32 12.84 -16.14
N ILE A 107 8.07 13.26 -16.21
CA ILE A 107 7.62 14.53 -15.62
C ILE A 107 7.76 14.49 -14.11
N ASP A 108 7.34 13.40 -13.46
CA ASP A 108 7.43 13.22 -12.01
C ASP A 108 8.90 13.13 -11.53
N ARG A 109 9.77 12.51 -12.32
CA ARG A 109 11.24 12.54 -12.09
C ARG A 109 11.82 13.94 -12.21
N LEU A 110 11.34 14.74 -13.16
CA LEU A 110 11.77 16.13 -13.30
C LEU A 110 11.26 16.97 -12.13
N LEU A 111 9.98 16.81 -11.74
CA LEU A 111 9.37 17.45 -10.58
C LEU A 111 10.17 17.20 -9.30
N ALA A 112 10.67 15.98 -9.09
CA ALA A 112 11.50 15.62 -7.93
C ALA A 112 12.72 16.55 -7.74
N ARG A 113 13.21 17.20 -8.81
CA ARG A 113 14.34 18.14 -8.75
C ARG A 113 13.94 19.56 -8.32
N PHE A 114 12.65 19.85 -8.27
CA PHE A 114 12.09 21.18 -8.00
C PHE A 114 11.29 21.23 -6.69
N VAL A 115 11.47 20.25 -5.81
CA VAL A 115 10.80 20.17 -4.51
C VAL A 115 11.83 20.08 -3.38
N ASP A 116 11.44 20.49 -2.18
CA ASP A 116 12.35 20.63 -1.04
C ASP A 116 12.69 19.29 -0.39
N ALA A 117 11.76 18.32 -0.45
CA ALA A 117 12.04 16.93 -0.13
C ALA A 117 11.18 15.95 -0.92
N VAL A 118 11.76 14.78 -1.18
CA VAL A 118 11.10 13.66 -1.87
C VAL A 118 10.98 12.49 -0.92
N ILE A 119 9.77 11.98 -0.76
CA ILE A 119 9.48 10.72 -0.06
C ILE A 119 9.04 9.69 -1.09
N VAL A 120 9.61 8.49 -1.02
CA VAL A 120 9.24 7.34 -1.87
C VAL A 120 8.92 6.13 -1.01
N LYS A 121 8.22 5.14 -1.59
CA LYS A 121 7.78 3.94 -0.84
C LYS A 121 8.72 2.76 -0.92
N SER A 122 9.66 2.75 -1.86
CA SER A 122 10.62 1.67 -2.03
C SER A 122 11.97 2.18 -2.51
N GLU A 123 13.01 1.36 -2.33
CA GLU A 123 14.36 1.60 -2.87
C GLU A 123 14.36 1.65 -4.41
N GLU A 124 13.45 0.92 -5.05
CA GLU A 124 13.29 0.98 -6.51
C GLU A 124 12.88 2.40 -6.96
N MET A 125 11.87 2.99 -6.29
CA MET A 125 11.44 4.35 -6.57
C MET A 125 12.56 5.37 -6.26
N ALA A 126 13.36 5.15 -5.22
CA ALA A 126 14.51 6.01 -4.91
C ALA A 126 15.55 6.00 -6.05
N ARG A 127 15.82 4.83 -6.64
CA ARG A 127 16.70 4.71 -7.82
C ARG A 127 16.15 5.45 -9.03
N ILE A 128 14.82 5.50 -9.21
CA ILE A 128 14.19 6.19 -10.34
C ILE A 128 14.39 7.71 -10.27
N VAL A 129 14.32 8.30 -9.07
CA VAL A 129 14.49 9.76 -8.90
C VAL A 129 15.95 10.19 -8.73
N ALA A 130 16.89 9.25 -8.64
CA ALA A 130 18.32 9.54 -8.58
C ALA A 130 18.76 10.49 -9.73
N PRO A 131 19.66 11.45 -9.48
CA PRO A 131 20.46 11.64 -8.26
C PRO A 131 19.77 12.44 -7.14
N VAL A 132 18.47 12.75 -7.25
CA VAL A 132 17.74 13.41 -6.16
C VAL A 132 17.74 12.50 -4.94
N LYS A 133 18.20 13.01 -3.79
CA LYS A 133 18.14 12.28 -2.53
C LYS A 133 16.68 12.13 -2.10
N ALA A 134 16.19 10.90 -2.06
CA ALA A 134 14.86 10.57 -1.59
C ALA A 134 14.89 9.91 -0.22
N HIS A 135 13.87 10.17 0.60
CA HIS A 135 13.61 9.46 1.84
C HIS A 135 12.72 8.25 1.55
N VAL A 136 13.24 7.04 1.77
CA VAL A 136 12.45 5.80 1.62
C VAL A 136 11.59 5.61 2.88
N ILE A 137 10.33 6.01 2.80
CA ILE A 137 9.36 5.92 3.89
C ILE A 137 8.07 5.29 3.34
N PRO A 138 7.95 3.94 3.42
CA PRO A 138 6.72 3.24 3.10
C PRO A 138 5.58 3.69 4.00
N ASN A 139 4.33 3.45 3.58
CA ASN A 139 3.18 3.71 4.44
C ASN A 139 3.21 2.78 5.66
N GLY A 140 2.81 3.32 6.81
CA GLY A 140 2.67 2.56 8.04
C GLY A 140 1.38 1.75 8.08
N VAL A 141 1.38 0.69 8.88
CA VAL A 141 0.19 -0.14 9.17
C VAL A 141 -0.36 0.19 10.55
N ASP A 142 -1.69 0.20 10.64
CA ASP A 142 -2.43 0.41 11.88
C ASP A 142 -2.42 -0.89 12.69
N THR A 143 -1.46 -1.02 13.59
CA THR A 143 -1.25 -2.21 14.42
C THR A 143 -2.24 -2.33 15.57
N GLU A 144 -3.05 -1.30 15.84
CA GLU A 144 -4.17 -1.35 16.79
C GLU A 144 -5.40 -1.95 16.12
N ARG A 145 -5.60 -1.66 14.84
CA ARG A 145 -6.68 -2.24 14.02
C ARG A 145 -6.35 -3.63 13.49
N PHE A 146 -5.14 -3.83 13.00
CA PHE A 146 -4.66 -5.10 12.46
C PHE A 146 -3.77 -5.77 13.50
N TYR A 147 -4.34 -6.77 14.17
CA TYR A 147 -3.65 -7.56 15.18
C TYR A 147 -4.06 -9.04 15.05
N PRO A 148 -3.24 -9.96 15.58
CA PRO A 148 -3.53 -11.38 15.54
C PRO A 148 -4.81 -11.70 16.34
N ILE A 149 -5.73 -12.40 15.70
CA ILE A 149 -6.92 -13.00 16.29
C ILE A 149 -6.85 -14.48 16.00
N GLU A 150 -7.27 -15.31 16.96
CA GLU A 150 -7.32 -16.75 16.76
C GLU A 150 -8.20 -17.10 15.54
N PRO A 151 -7.72 -17.95 14.60
CA PRO A 151 -8.45 -18.21 13.36
C PRO A 151 -9.87 -18.72 13.57
N ALA A 152 -10.08 -19.59 14.57
CA ALA A 152 -11.39 -20.11 14.91
C ALA A 152 -12.37 -19.01 15.33
N VAL A 153 -11.91 -18.03 16.11
CA VAL A 153 -12.73 -16.89 16.56
C VAL A 153 -13.09 -15.98 15.39
N ALA A 154 -12.12 -15.69 14.51
CA ALA A 154 -12.37 -14.88 13.32
C ALA A 154 -13.37 -15.57 12.38
N ARG A 155 -13.21 -16.88 12.15
CA ARG A 155 -14.14 -17.69 11.34
C ARG A 155 -15.54 -17.72 11.94
N GLN A 156 -15.67 -17.92 13.26
CA GLN A 156 -16.96 -17.91 13.93
C GLN A 156 -17.70 -16.58 13.73
N ARG A 157 -17.00 -15.44 13.88
CA ARG A 157 -17.58 -14.11 13.68
C ARG A 157 -18.03 -13.86 12.24
N LEU A 158 -17.36 -14.49 11.27
CA LEU A 158 -17.71 -14.40 9.86
C LEU A 158 -18.69 -15.49 9.39
N GLY A 159 -19.05 -16.45 10.25
CA GLY A 159 -19.84 -17.61 9.87
C GLY A 159 -19.11 -18.60 8.94
N TRP A 160 -17.78 -18.59 8.94
CA TRP A 160 -16.96 -19.50 8.14
C TRP A 160 -16.78 -20.86 8.82
N SER A 161 -16.69 -21.93 8.02
CA SER A 161 -16.54 -23.30 8.51
C SER A 161 -15.14 -23.56 9.05
N ALA A 162 -15.02 -24.31 10.14
CA ALA A 162 -13.71 -24.67 10.70
C ALA A 162 -12.97 -25.74 9.89
N GLY A 163 -13.67 -26.55 9.08
CA GLY A 163 -13.13 -27.71 8.36
C GLY A 163 -12.60 -27.41 6.96
N LYS A 164 -12.28 -26.15 6.65
CA LYS A 164 -11.76 -25.74 5.34
C LYS A 164 -10.42 -25.02 5.50
N ARG A 165 -9.61 -25.04 4.44
CA ARG A 165 -8.47 -24.14 4.28
C ARG A 165 -8.90 -22.92 3.47
N TYR A 166 -8.54 -21.75 3.93
CA TYR A 166 -8.92 -20.47 3.33
C TYR A 166 -7.70 -19.76 2.75
N ILE A 167 -7.71 -19.57 1.43
CA ILE A 167 -6.74 -18.75 0.71
C ILE A 167 -7.34 -17.37 0.48
N LEU A 168 -6.70 -16.33 1.00
CA LEU A 168 -7.15 -14.94 0.83
C LEU A 168 -6.53 -14.32 -0.41
N PHE A 169 -7.36 -13.89 -1.34
CA PHE A 169 -6.98 -13.05 -2.48
C PHE A 169 -7.42 -11.61 -2.23
N THR A 170 -6.51 -10.66 -2.43
CA THR A 170 -6.81 -9.24 -2.18
C THR A 170 -6.89 -8.44 -3.47
N GLY A 171 -8.01 -7.72 -3.66
CA GLY A 171 -8.22 -6.83 -4.80
C GLY A 171 -9.42 -7.20 -5.67
N ASN A 172 -9.79 -6.29 -6.57
CA ASN A 172 -10.93 -6.47 -7.46
C ASN A 172 -10.68 -7.60 -8.47
N PRO A 173 -11.48 -8.67 -8.50
CA PRO A 173 -11.37 -9.74 -9.50
C PRO A 173 -11.49 -9.27 -10.95
N ALA A 174 -12.23 -8.17 -11.18
CA ALA A 174 -12.44 -7.61 -12.50
C ALA A 174 -11.21 -6.86 -13.05
N PHE A 175 -10.18 -6.60 -12.23
CA PHE A 175 -8.97 -5.93 -12.68
C PHE A 175 -7.89 -6.96 -13.07
N PRO A 176 -7.56 -7.12 -14.37
CA PRO A 176 -6.61 -8.14 -14.84
C PRO A 176 -5.27 -8.08 -14.10
N ARG A 177 -4.79 -6.86 -13.81
CA ARG A 177 -3.55 -6.62 -13.05
C ARG A 177 -3.50 -7.29 -11.67
N LYS A 178 -4.64 -7.60 -11.04
CA LYS A 178 -4.67 -8.29 -9.74
C LYS A 178 -4.43 -9.79 -9.86
N GLY A 179 -4.51 -10.37 -11.06
CA GLY A 179 -4.17 -11.76 -11.30
C GLY A 179 -5.18 -12.76 -10.73
N PHE A 180 -6.47 -12.43 -10.72
CA PHE A 180 -7.51 -13.33 -10.22
C PHE A 180 -7.58 -14.69 -10.94
N PRO A 181 -7.42 -14.79 -12.28
CA PRO A 181 -7.33 -16.10 -12.93
C PRO A 181 -6.20 -16.98 -12.40
N LEU A 182 -5.06 -16.37 -12.07
CA LEU A 182 -3.93 -17.07 -11.45
C LEU A 182 -4.25 -17.46 -9.99
N ALA A 183 -4.95 -16.62 -9.23
CA ALA A 183 -5.43 -16.97 -7.89
C ALA A 183 -6.35 -18.22 -7.91
N GLN A 184 -7.25 -18.30 -8.89
CA GLN A 184 -8.12 -19.47 -9.08
C GLN A 184 -7.31 -20.72 -9.47
N ALA A 185 -6.31 -20.56 -10.34
CA ALA A 185 -5.43 -21.64 -10.75
C ALA A 185 -4.60 -22.19 -9.56
N ILE A 186 -3.99 -21.30 -8.77
CA ILE A 186 -3.30 -21.63 -7.51
C ILE A 186 -4.24 -22.39 -6.56
N THR A 187 -5.48 -21.92 -6.40
CA THR A 187 -6.45 -22.58 -5.52
C THR A 187 -6.75 -24.01 -5.98
N ARG A 188 -6.95 -24.22 -7.30
CA ARG A 188 -7.13 -25.56 -7.87
C ARG A 188 -5.89 -26.43 -7.69
N TYR A 189 -4.70 -25.88 -7.89
CA TYR A 189 -3.43 -26.59 -7.65
C TYR A 189 -3.37 -27.09 -6.20
N VAL A 190 -3.65 -26.21 -5.23
CA VAL A 190 -3.60 -26.50 -3.80
C VAL A 190 -4.68 -27.53 -3.40
N GLN A 191 -5.87 -27.46 -3.97
CA GLN A 191 -6.96 -28.42 -3.68
C GLN A 191 -6.57 -29.88 -3.95
N HIS A 192 -5.66 -30.17 -4.89
CA HIS A 192 -5.20 -31.53 -5.16
C HIS A 192 -4.18 -32.07 -4.14
N HIS A 193 -3.71 -31.23 -3.21
CA HIS A 193 -2.68 -31.58 -2.22
C HIS A 193 -3.26 -31.77 -0.81
N PHE A 194 -4.57 -31.62 -0.65
CA PHE A 194 -5.24 -31.59 0.64
C PHE A 194 -6.62 -32.27 0.56
N ASP A 195 -6.95 -33.06 1.58
CA ASP A 195 -8.25 -33.74 1.68
C ASP A 195 -9.36 -32.76 2.09
N GLU A 196 -9.02 -31.78 2.93
CA GLU A 196 -9.96 -30.75 3.35
C GLU A 196 -10.26 -29.78 2.21
N PRO A 197 -11.50 -29.27 2.09
CA PRO A 197 -11.86 -28.29 1.07
C PRO A 197 -11.01 -27.02 1.18
N VAL A 198 -10.57 -26.50 0.04
CA VAL A 198 -9.82 -25.26 -0.10
C VAL A 198 -10.73 -24.20 -0.71
N GLU A 199 -10.89 -23.08 -0.02
CA GLU A 199 -11.76 -21.98 -0.42
C GLU A 199 -10.94 -20.72 -0.73
N LEU A 200 -11.14 -20.17 -1.94
CA LEU A 200 -10.59 -18.88 -2.33
C LEU A 200 -11.52 -17.77 -1.86
N VAL A 201 -11.06 -16.98 -0.89
CA VAL A 201 -11.79 -15.83 -0.35
C VAL A 201 -11.33 -14.56 -1.06
N ILE A 202 -12.27 -13.75 -1.51
CA ILE A 202 -12.00 -12.48 -2.18
C ILE A 202 -12.16 -11.35 -1.15
N LEU A 203 -11.06 -10.63 -0.90
CA LEU A 203 -11.04 -9.40 -0.12
C LEU A 203 -11.18 -8.20 -1.05
N TRP A 204 -12.43 -7.93 -1.44
CA TRP A 204 -12.84 -6.78 -2.22
C TRP A 204 -14.27 -6.40 -1.84
N ASP A 205 -14.56 -5.11 -1.77
CA ASP A 205 -15.86 -4.57 -1.34
C ASP A 205 -16.31 -5.05 0.05
N VAL A 206 -15.34 -5.20 0.95
CA VAL A 206 -15.55 -5.58 2.36
C VAL A 206 -15.54 -4.32 3.23
N LEU A 207 -16.47 -4.23 4.18
CA LEU A 207 -16.50 -3.16 5.16
C LEU A 207 -15.13 -3.08 5.86
N PRO A 208 -14.54 -1.88 6.02
CA PRO A 208 -13.19 -1.78 6.57
C PRO A 208 -13.00 -2.52 7.89
N ASP A 209 -14.00 -2.54 8.77
CA ASP A 209 -13.89 -3.15 10.11
C ASP A 209 -13.92 -4.68 10.07
N HIS A 210 -14.36 -5.28 8.95
CA HIS A 210 -14.29 -6.72 8.72
C HIS A 210 -12.97 -7.17 8.08
N VAL A 211 -12.20 -6.25 7.48
CA VAL A 211 -10.93 -6.59 6.82
C VAL A 211 -9.96 -7.33 7.76
N PRO A 212 -9.74 -6.93 9.03
CA PRO A 212 -8.91 -7.69 9.96
C PRO A 212 -9.46 -9.09 10.27
N LEU A 213 -10.78 -9.27 10.28
CA LEU A 213 -11.40 -10.59 10.49
C LEU A 213 -11.13 -11.51 9.29
N TYR A 214 -11.27 -11.01 8.06
CA TYR A 214 -10.97 -11.80 6.86
C TYR A 214 -9.51 -12.25 6.85
N MET A 215 -8.58 -11.34 7.14
CA MET A 215 -7.16 -11.67 7.30
C MET A 215 -6.97 -12.80 8.31
N ASN A 216 -7.46 -12.62 9.54
CA ASN A 216 -7.28 -13.59 10.62
C ASN A 216 -8.06 -14.90 10.44
N ALA A 217 -9.12 -14.93 9.63
CA ALA A 217 -9.85 -16.15 9.33
C ALA A 217 -9.18 -17.00 8.24
N SER A 218 -8.37 -16.37 7.40
CA SER A 218 -7.62 -17.03 6.33
C SER A 218 -6.32 -17.69 6.81
N ASP A 219 -5.95 -18.80 6.18
CA ASP A 219 -4.73 -19.55 6.52
C ASP A 219 -3.50 -18.97 5.82
N VAL A 220 -3.68 -18.41 4.63
CA VAL A 220 -2.63 -17.78 3.82
C VAL A 220 -3.21 -16.67 2.96
N MET A 221 -2.48 -15.58 2.78
CA MET A 221 -2.79 -14.56 1.79
C MET A 221 -1.92 -14.75 0.54
N ILE A 222 -2.53 -14.69 -0.64
CA ILE A 222 -1.83 -14.68 -1.92
C ILE A 222 -1.91 -13.32 -2.60
N LEU A 223 -0.79 -12.90 -3.19
CA LEU A 223 -0.70 -11.68 -3.99
C LEU A 223 -0.14 -11.99 -5.39
N PRO A 224 -0.97 -12.53 -6.31
CA PRO A 224 -0.58 -12.86 -7.69
C PRO A 224 -0.65 -11.63 -8.63
N SER A 225 -0.46 -10.43 -8.09
CA SER A 225 -0.57 -9.19 -8.85
C SER A 225 0.54 -9.09 -9.90
N LEU A 226 0.22 -8.52 -11.05
CA LEU A 226 1.18 -8.15 -12.10
C LEU A 226 2.04 -6.97 -11.65
N PHE A 227 1.46 -6.06 -10.88
CA PHE A 227 2.11 -4.83 -10.47
C PHE A 227 1.55 -4.31 -9.14
N GLU A 228 2.45 -3.88 -8.27
CA GLU A 228 2.18 -3.16 -7.03
C GLU A 228 3.34 -2.18 -6.75
N GLY A 229 3.05 -1.05 -6.13
CA GLY A 229 4.10 -0.11 -5.66
C GLY A 229 4.60 -0.46 -4.26
N SER A 230 3.71 -0.37 -3.27
CA SER A 230 3.95 -0.78 -1.88
C SER A 230 2.63 -1.30 -1.30
N PRO A 231 2.30 -2.59 -1.47
CA PRO A 231 0.98 -3.12 -1.17
C PRO A 231 0.73 -3.14 0.35
N ASN A 232 -0.13 -2.23 0.83
CA ASN A 232 -0.45 -2.14 2.26
C ASN A 232 -1.10 -3.43 2.80
N VAL A 233 -1.83 -4.16 1.97
CA VAL A 233 -2.45 -5.44 2.32
C VAL A 233 -1.44 -6.49 2.80
N VAL A 234 -0.18 -6.45 2.32
CA VAL A 234 0.89 -7.33 2.82
C VAL A 234 1.26 -6.95 4.25
N LYS A 235 1.37 -5.66 4.56
CA LYS A 235 1.63 -5.19 5.93
C LYS A 235 0.45 -5.50 6.85
N GLU A 236 -0.77 -5.39 6.36
CA GLU A 236 -1.99 -5.75 7.10
C GLU A 236 -2.04 -7.24 7.43
N ALA A 237 -1.73 -8.12 6.47
CA ALA A 237 -1.62 -9.55 6.69
C ALA A 237 -0.52 -9.90 7.70
N LEU A 238 0.69 -9.31 7.54
CA LEU A 238 1.78 -9.48 8.49
C LEU A 238 1.43 -8.98 9.90
N ALA A 239 0.71 -7.87 10.03
CA ALA A 239 0.27 -7.34 11.32
C ALA A 239 -0.73 -8.28 12.04
N CYS A 240 -1.48 -9.07 11.26
CA CYS A 240 -2.33 -10.16 11.73
C CYS A 240 -1.60 -11.52 11.84
N ASN A 241 -0.28 -11.57 11.61
CA ASN A 241 0.53 -12.80 11.57
C ASN A 241 0.06 -13.85 10.51
N VAL A 242 -0.60 -13.39 9.46
CA VAL A 242 -1.06 -14.24 8.35
C VAL A 242 0.11 -14.45 7.39
N PRO A 243 0.47 -15.72 7.07
CA PRO A 243 1.45 -16.03 6.04
C PRO A 243 1.11 -15.39 4.69
N VAL A 244 2.13 -14.96 3.94
CA VAL A 244 1.96 -14.31 2.63
C VAL A 244 2.78 -15.03 1.56
N VAL A 245 2.13 -15.37 0.44
CA VAL A 245 2.79 -15.85 -0.78
C VAL A 245 2.54 -14.84 -1.90
N SER A 246 3.60 -14.29 -2.49
CA SER A 246 3.49 -13.20 -3.46
C SER A 246 4.39 -13.38 -4.67
N GLY A 247 3.98 -12.78 -5.80
CA GLY A 247 4.91 -12.44 -6.87
C GLY A 247 5.93 -11.37 -6.46
N PRO A 248 7.02 -11.16 -7.23
CA PRO A 248 8.05 -10.17 -6.94
C PRO A 248 7.60 -8.77 -7.38
N VAL A 249 6.65 -8.17 -6.66
CA VAL A 249 6.09 -6.84 -6.95
C VAL A 249 6.43 -5.84 -5.85
N GLY A 250 6.66 -4.57 -6.23
CA GLY A 250 6.87 -3.47 -5.30
C GLY A 250 7.93 -3.73 -4.23
N ASP A 251 7.61 -3.38 -2.98
CA ASP A 251 8.46 -3.61 -1.81
C ASP A 251 8.24 -4.97 -1.13
N VAL A 252 7.51 -5.91 -1.74
CA VAL A 252 7.13 -7.16 -1.07
C VAL A 252 8.34 -7.99 -0.63
N SER A 253 9.40 -8.06 -1.44
CA SER A 253 10.64 -8.75 -1.04
C SER A 253 11.24 -8.16 0.23
N PHE A 254 11.19 -6.83 0.41
CA PHE A 254 11.64 -6.18 1.64
C PHE A 254 10.71 -6.47 2.83
N LEU A 255 9.39 -6.53 2.59
CA LEU A 255 8.40 -6.80 3.65
C LEU A 255 8.50 -8.23 4.18
N LEU A 256 8.70 -9.21 3.30
CA LEU A 256 8.75 -10.63 3.66
C LEU A 256 10.15 -11.10 4.06
N ASP A 257 11.19 -10.29 3.83
CA ASP A 257 12.56 -10.58 4.23
C ASP A 257 12.68 -10.84 5.74
N GLY A 258 13.16 -12.04 6.08
CA GLY A 258 13.31 -12.52 7.45
C GLY A 258 12.00 -12.97 8.13
N VAL A 259 10.92 -13.20 7.38
CA VAL A 259 9.64 -13.72 7.90
C VAL A 259 9.45 -15.18 7.45
N GLU A 260 9.85 -16.11 8.31
CA GLU A 260 9.66 -17.55 8.07
C GLU A 260 8.17 -17.88 7.86
N GLY A 261 7.86 -18.70 6.85
CA GLY A 261 6.49 -19.02 6.44
C GLY A 261 5.88 -18.04 5.42
N CYS A 262 6.62 -17.02 4.99
CA CYS A 262 6.25 -16.16 3.85
C CYS A 262 7.20 -16.40 2.66
N GLU A 263 6.67 -16.28 1.44
CA GLU A 263 7.45 -16.55 0.23
C GLU A 263 7.20 -15.53 -0.89
N VAL A 264 8.29 -15.07 -1.52
CA VAL A 264 8.25 -14.39 -2.83
C VAL A 264 8.70 -15.39 -3.89
N CYS A 265 7.87 -15.63 -4.90
CA CYS A 265 8.12 -16.62 -5.93
C CYS A 265 7.70 -16.13 -7.32
N PRO A 266 8.18 -16.75 -8.42
CA PRO A 266 7.72 -16.41 -9.77
C PRO A 266 6.20 -16.42 -9.89
N ARG A 267 5.65 -15.50 -10.69
CA ARG A 267 4.20 -15.34 -10.90
C ARG A 267 3.66 -16.41 -11.86
N GLU A 268 3.73 -17.66 -11.42
CA GLU A 268 3.37 -18.85 -12.19
C GLU A 268 2.57 -19.81 -11.30
N GLU A 269 1.63 -20.54 -11.89
CA GLU A 269 0.73 -21.45 -11.16
C GLU A 269 1.50 -22.47 -10.33
N ALA A 270 2.48 -23.15 -10.93
CA ALA A 270 3.26 -24.19 -10.26
C ALA A 270 4.11 -23.63 -9.10
N ALA A 271 4.77 -22.49 -9.32
CA ALA A 271 5.65 -21.88 -8.31
C ALA A 271 4.86 -21.36 -7.10
N MET A 272 3.82 -20.56 -7.36
CA MET A 272 2.97 -20.01 -6.29
C MET A 272 2.13 -21.10 -5.62
N GLY A 273 1.62 -22.07 -6.39
CA GLY A 273 0.88 -23.21 -5.86
C GLY A 273 1.72 -24.05 -4.90
N ALA A 274 2.95 -24.40 -5.28
CA ALA A 274 3.86 -25.14 -4.42
C ALA A 274 4.23 -24.37 -3.15
N ALA A 275 4.41 -23.04 -3.24
CA ALA A 275 4.65 -22.19 -2.07
C ALA A 275 3.45 -22.17 -1.12
N VAL A 276 2.22 -22.03 -1.65
CA VAL A 276 1.01 -22.10 -0.83
C VAL A 276 0.87 -23.47 -0.14
N VAL A 277 1.17 -24.58 -0.85
CA VAL A 277 1.16 -25.91 -0.24
C VAL A 277 2.13 -26.00 0.93
N ARG A 278 3.39 -25.55 0.77
CA ARG A 278 4.38 -25.54 1.85
C ARG A 278 3.89 -24.74 3.07
N VAL A 279 3.37 -23.54 2.84
CA VAL A 279 2.83 -22.69 3.89
C VAL A 279 1.68 -23.38 4.63
N LEU A 280 0.71 -23.93 3.90
CA LEU A 280 -0.45 -24.59 4.48
C LEU A 280 -0.12 -25.90 5.20
N GLN A 281 0.96 -26.59 4.80
CA GLN A 281 1.46 -27.78 5.50
C GLN A 281 2.03 -27.46 6.89
N THR A 282 2.59 -26.27 7.08
CA THR A 282 3.02 -25.84 8.43
C THR A 282 1.82 -25.65 9.36
N GLY A 283 0.72 -25.11 8.83
CA GLY A 283 -0.47 -24.73 9.60
C GLY A 283 -0.22 -23.64 10.64
N GLN A 284 0.92 -22.95 10.58
CA GLN A 284 1.36 -22.00 11.60
C GLN A 284 1.20 -20.55 11.15
N ARG A 285 0.93 -19.69 12.13
CA ARG A 285 1.02 -18.23 11.97
C ARG A 285 2.48 -17.80 11.92
N VAL A 286 2.77 -16.71 11.21
CA VAL A 286 4.14 -16.18 11.08
C VAL A 286 4.45 -15.13 12.15
N ALA A 287 5.73 -14.85 12.40
CA ALA A 287 6.16 -13.73 13.24
C ALA A 287 6.10 -12.38 12.49
N GLY A 288 5.01 -12.14 11.73
CA GLY A 288 4.88 -11.01 10.82
C GLY A 288 4.82 -9.66 11.54
N ARG A 289 4.07 -9.57 12.64
CA ARG A 289 3.96 -8.33 13.43
C ARG A 289 5.31 -7.90 14.00
N ALA A 290 6.03 -8.84 14.60
CA ALA A 290 7.37 -8.57 15.13
C ALA A 290 8.35 -8.12 14.04
N ALA A 291 8.21 -8.63 12.81
CA ALA A 291 9.01 -8.18 11.67
C ALA A 291 8.68 -6.74 11.24
N LEU A 292 7.40 -6.36 11.24
CA LEU A 292 6.97 -4.98 10.97
C LEU A 292 7.49 -4.00 12.02
N GLU A 293 7.42 -4.37 13.29
CA GLU A 293 7.95 -3.59 14.41
C GLU A 293 9.46 -3.38 14.28
N ARG A 294 10.23 -4.43 13.98
CA ARG A 294 11.68 -4.32 13.70
C ARG A 294 12.00 -3.39 12.53
N LYS A 295 11.16 -3.39 11.48
CA LYS A 295 11.31 -2.49 10.33
C LYS A 295 10.78 -1.07 10.61
N GLY A 296 10.10 -0.85 11.74
CA GLY A 296 9.49 0.43 12.12
C GLY A 296 8.40 0.85 11.16
N LEU A 297 7.52 -0.08 10.79
CA LEU A 297 6.43 0.13 9.84
C LEU A 297 5.06 0.31 10.51
N ASP A 298 5.01 0.48 11.83
CA ASP A 298 3.81 0.95 12.50
C ASP A 298 3.54 2.44 12.20
N LEU A 299 2.28 2.88 12.38
CA LEU A 299 1.86 4.25 12.09
C LEU A 299 2.64 5.32 12.86
N ALA A 300 3.01 5.06 14.12
CA ALA A 300 3.67 6.04 14.96
C ALA A 300 5.13 6.24 14.51
N THR A 301 5.88 5.16 14.30
CA THR A 301 7.25 5.22 13.80
C THR A 301 7.32 5.87 12.42
N VAL A 302 6.40 5.53 11.51
CA VAL A 302 6.33 6.17 10.18
C VAL A 302 5.99 7.66 10.29
N ALA A 303 5.07 8.06 11.16
CA ALA A 303 4.76 9.46 11.39
C ALA A 303 5.99 10.25 11.88
N GLN A 304 6.77 9.69 12.82
CA GLN A 304 8.01 10.31 13.31
C GLN A 304 9.06 10.48 12.20
N ARG A 305 9.20 9.49 11.31
CA ARG A 305 10.11 9.60 10.15
C ARG A 305 9.68 10.72 9.20
N ILE A 306 8.38 10.88 8.96
CA ILE A 306 7.85 11.97 8.13
C ILE A 306 8.05 13.32 8.80
N LEU A 307 7.80 13.41 10.11
CA LEU A 307 8.07 14.61 10.91
C LEU A 307 9.53 15.04 10.82
N ALA A 308 10.47 14.11 10.87
CA ALA A 308 11.88 14.42 10.70
C ALA A 308 12.18 15.06 9.32
N VAL A 309 11.49 14.61 8.26
CA VAL A 309 11.59 15.26 6.93
C VAL A 309 11.03 16.68 6.97
N TYR A 310 9.88 16.89 7.61
CA TYR A 310 9.30 18.23 7.75
C TYR A 310 10.23 19.17 8.51
N THR A 311 10.78 18.72 9.63
CA THR A 311 11.70 19.51 10.45
C THR A 311 12.95 19.89 9.65
N ASP A 312 13.56 18.95 8.93
CA ASP A 312 14.73 19.20 8.08
C ASP A 312 14.43 20.21 6.96
N VAL A 313 13.28 20.10 6.31
CA VAL A 313 12.84 21.06 5.27
C VAL A 313 12.63 22.45 5.84
N LEU A 314 11.95 22.57 6.99
CA LEU A 314 11.68 23.86 7.62
C LEU A 314 12.97 24.55 8.10
N GLN A 315 13.93 23.79 8.64
CA GLN A 315 15.21 24.32 9.10
C GLN A 315 16.08 24.87 7.97
N ARG A 316 15.98 24.31 6.76
CA ARG A 316 16.70 24.81 5.57
C ARG A 316 16.03 26.02 4.90
N SER A 317 14.78 26.27 5.25
CA SER A 317 13.95 27.32 4.65
C SER A 317 13.91 28.61 5.48
N CYS A 318 14.48 28.57 6.70
CA CYS A 318 14.75 29.73 7.54
C CYS A 318 16.12 30.34 7.20
#